data_AF-A0A7W8PYH7-F1
#
_entry.id   AF-A0A7W8PYH7-F1
#
_cell.length_a   1.000
_cell.length_b   1.000
_cell.length_c   1.000
_cell.angle_alpha   90.00
_cell.angle_beta   90.00
_cell.angle_gamma   90.00
#
_symmetry.space_group_name_H-M   'P 1'
#
loop_
_entity.id
_entity.type
_entity.pdbx_description
1 polymer ?
#
loop_
_entity_poly.entity_id
_entity_poly.type
_entity_poly.pdbx_seq_one_letter_code
_entity_poly.pdbx_strand_id
1 'polypeptide(L)'
;MTTADGAVIGVSKIIDHGPDVSRWNLVILGDGYQTAELTTYATDARNFANAVAGTAPFNEMWSAVNVHRVEVSSTDSGADDPAGVCNGTGATARTYFDATFCEGGQIRRLLSVDAATALNVARTQVPQTNMTVVIVNSTIYGGSGGPVAVFSKADGAEQIGIHEMGHTAFGLADEYSTYAGCSSGETGHDTYTGTEPAQPNITANTDRATIKWGALIAAATALPTTVNANCTQCDTQASPAPAATVGAFTGAGYFHCGLYRPQYDCQMRTLGKPFCAVCLEVIRNTLKPFLPLPPVTSHFAPTSGNPGGANVDATTADSSA
;
A
#
# COMPACT_ATOMS: atom_id res chain seq x y z
N MET A 1 0.83 17.82 20.94
CA MET A 1 -0.12 17.34 19.92
C MET A 1 -1.46 17.14 20.61
N THR A 2 -2.51 17.76 20.08
CA THR A 2 -3.82 17.85 20.76
C THR A 2 -4.96 17.81 19.75
N THR A 3 -5.90 16.89 19.94
CA THR A 3 -7.17 16.81 19.18
C THR A 3 -8.15 17.97 19.48
N ALA A 4 -7.65 19.10 19.97
CA ALA A 4 -8.43 20.30 20.29
C ALA A 4 -8.66 21.16 19.03
N ASP A 5 -7.74 21.09 18.07
CA ASP A 5 -7.76 21.92 16.87
C ASP A 5 -8.58 21.32 15.73
N GLY A 6 -9.67 20.62 16.06
CA GLY A 6 -10.60 20.07 15.09
C GLY A 6 -11.58 19.06 15.68
N ALA A 7 -12.18 18.23 14.82
CA ALA A 7 -13.11 17.18 15.23
C ALA A 7 -13.20 16.05 14.19
N VAL A 8 -13.45 14.82 14.66
CA VAL A 8 -13.93 13.72 13.80
C VAL A 8 -15.41 13.98 13.51
N ILE A 9 -15.75 14.11 12.23
CA ILE A 9 -17.10 14.42 11.75
C ILE A 9 -17.91 13.15 11.49
N GLY A 10 -17.26 12.11 10.94
CA GLY A 10 -17.89 10.83 10.68
C GLY A 10 -17.07 9.92 9.78
N VAL A 11 -17.64 8.77 9.41
CA VAL A 11 -17.02 7.78 8.53
C VAL A 11 -17.97 7.39 7.40
N SER A 12 -17.41 7.19 6.20
CA SER A 12 -18.11 6.71 5.02
C SER A 12 -17.32 5.59 4.37
N LYS A 13 -17.94 4.42 4.17
CA LYS A 13 -17.38 3.37 3.32
C LYS A 13 -17.55 3.78 1.86
N ILE A 14 -16.49 4.34 1.26
CA ILE A 14 -16.50 4.90 -0.09
C ILE A 14 -16.28 3.85 -1.18
N ILE A 15 -15.75 2.68 -0.83
CA ILE A 15 -15.70 1.47 -1.66
C ILE A 15 -16.17 0.31 -0.77
N ASP A 16 -17.28 -0.32 -1.15
CA ASP A 16 -17.88 -1.44 -0.43
C ASP A 16 -17.89 -2.69 -1.31
N HIS A 17 -17.09 -3.68 -0.91
CA HIS A 17 -17.11 -5.02 -1.48
C HIS A 17 -17.62 -6.07 -0.48
N GLY A 18 -18.13 -5.67 0.69
CA GLY A 18 -18.71 -6.55 1.68
C GLY A 18 -18.49 -6.10 3.15
N PRO A 19 -18.88 -6.96 4.11
CA PRO A 19 -18.64 -6.72 5.54
C PRO A 19 -17.16 -6.54 5.86
N ASP A 20 -16.84 -5.61 6.76
CA ASP A 20 -15.46 -5.24 7.08
C ASP A 20 -14.66 -6.37 7.74
N VAL A 21 -15.35 -7.29 8.42
CA VAL A 21 -14.77 -8.54 8.96
C VAL A 21 -14.34 -9.54 7.88
N SER A 22 -14.72 -9.32 6.62
CA SER A 22 -14.41 -10.20 5.48
C SER A 22 -13.57 -9.52 4.40
N ARG A 23 -13.16 -8.26 4.61
CA ARG A 23 -12.42 -7.45 3.64
C ARG A 23 -11.20 -6.83 4.27
N TRP A 24 -10.22 -6.52 3.43
CA TRP A 24 -9.05 -5.76 3.84
C TRP A 24 -9.41 -4.27 3.85
N ASN A 25 -9.43 -3.64 5.02
CA ASN A 25 -9.95 -2.29 5.19
C ASN A 25 -8.84 -1.26 5.13
N LEU A 26 -8.81 -0.50 4.04
CA LEU A 26 -8.04 0.73 3.91
C LEU A 26 -8.83 1.88 4.53
N VAL A 27 -8.26 2.54 5.54
CA VAL A 27 -8.83 3.74 6.15
C VAL A 27 -8.01 4.95 5.73
N ILE A 28 -8.67 5.86 5.04
CA ILE A 28 -8.14 7.16 4.65
C ILE A 28 -8.65 8.18 5.66
N LEU A 29 -7.73 8.94 6.24
CA LEU A 29 -7.97 10.12 7.08
C LEU A 29 -7.55 11.37 6.29
N GLY A 30 -8.11 12.52 6.65
CA GLY A 30 -7.65 13.83 6.17
C GLY A 30 -7.04 14.62 7.31
N ASP A 31 -6.02 15.43 7.03
CA ASP A 31 -5.59 16.49 7.93
C ASP A 31 -5.40 17.82 7.20
N GLY A 32 -5.53 18.93 7.93
CA GLY A 32 -5.44 20.27 7.35
C GLY A 32 -6.63 20.68 6.48
N TYR A 33 -7.74 19.94 6.50
CA TYR A 33 -8.98 20.32 5.82
C TYR A 33 -9.95 20.95 6.82
N GLN A 34 -10.29 22.23 6.63
CA GLN A 34 -11.37 22.87 7.37
C GLN A 34 -12.73 22.24 7.00
N THR A 35 -13.76 22.46 7.82
CA THR A 35 -15.13 21.96 7.55
C THR A 35 -15.65 22.35 6.15
N ALA A 36 -15.28 23.54 5.65
CA ALA A 36 -15.63 24.00 4.30
C ALA A 36 -14.88 23.27 3.17
N GLU A 37 -13.75 22.62 3.48
CA GLU A 37 -12.88 21.89 2.54
C GLU A 37 -13.15 20.38 2.53
N LEU A 38 -14.08 19.86 3.33
CA LEU A 38 -14.36 18.42 3.39
C LEU A 38 -14.86 17.83 2.05
N THR A 39 -15.47 18.65 1.17
CA THR A 39 -15.79 18.26 -0.21
C THR A 39 -14.53 18.05 -1.07
N THR A 40 -13.49 18.86 -0.82
CA THR A 40 -12.16 18.71 -1.45
C THR A 40 -11.51 17.43 -0.94
N TYR A 41 -11.46 17.23 0.39
CA TYR A 41 -10.97 15.98 1.00
C TYR A 41 -11.71 14.73 0.48
N ALA A 42 -13.03 14.80 0.34
CA ALA A 42 -13.84 13.72 -0.21
C ALA A 42 -13.44 13.35 -1.64
N THR A 43 -12.97 14.32 -2.43
CA THR A 43 -12.43 14.14 -3.77
C THR A 43 -11.01 13.56 -3.72
N ASP A 44 -10.14 14.08 -2.86
CA ASP A 44 -8.76 13.61 -2.71
C ASP A 44 -8.70 12.14 -2.23
N ALA A 45 -9.53 11.77 -1.24
CA ALA A 45 -9.66 10.39 -0.77
C ALA A 45 -10.22 9.45 -1.86
N ARG A 46 -11.12 9.93 -2.72
CA ARG A 46 -11.61 9.17 -3.88
C ARG A 46 -10.52 8.98 -4.93
N ASN A 47 -9.73 10.02 -5.20
CA ASN A 47 -8.61 9.96 -6.15
C ASN A 47 -7.53 8.98 -5.67
N PHE A 48 -7.18 9.00 -4.38
CA PHE A 48 -6.26 8.03 -3.80
C PHE A 48 -6.80 6.59 -3.90
N ALA A 49 -8.06 6.36 -3.55
CA ALA A 49 -8.70 5.04 -3.70
C ALA A 49 -8.63 4.53 -5.14
N ASN A 50 -8.83 5.42 -6.13
CA ASN A 50 -8.70 5.09 -7.55
C ASN A 50 -7.24 4.80 -7.96
N ALA A 51 -6.26 5.53 -7.42
CA ALA A 51 -4.83 5.31 -7.68
C ALA A 51 -4.36 3.96 -7.13
N VAL A 52 -4.79 3.59 -5.91
CA VAL A 52 -4.58 2.25 -5.37
C VAL A 52 -5.25 1.21 -6.27
N ALA A 53 -6.53 1.37 -6.62
CA ALA A 53 -7.26 0.45 -7.50
C ALA A 53 -6.63 0.29 -8.90
N GLY A 54 -5.97 1.33 -9.43
CA GLY A 54 -5.24 1.29 -10.70
C GLY A 54 -3.87 0.60 -10.62
N THR A 55 -3.34 0.39 -9.41
CA THR A 55 -2.00 -0.16 -9.19
C THR A 55 -2.04 -1.68 -9.13
N ALA A 56 -1.13 -2.36 -9.83
CA ALA A 56 -1.01 -3.81 -9.73
C ALA A 56 -0.39 -4.21 -8.37
N PRO A 57 -0.92 -5.24 -7.66
CA PRO A 57 -1.97 -6.18 -8.09
C PRO A 57 -3.37 -5.82 -7.54
N PHE A 58 -3.55 -4.65 -6.92
CA PHE A 58 -4.84 -4.21 -6.38
C PHE A 58 -5.92 -4.15 -7.46
N ASN A 59 -5.56 -3.80 -8.70
CA ASN A 59 -6.45 -3.83 -9.86
C ASN A 59 -7.11 -5.20 -10.12
N GLU A 60 -6.37 -6.29 -9.95
CA GLU A 60 -6.85 -7.67 -10.08
C GLU A 60 -7.60 -8.15 -8.82
N MET A 61 -7.30 -7.54 -7.67
CA MET A 61 -7.75 -7.98 -6.35
C MET A 61 -8.72 -7.02 -5.66
N TRP A 62 -9.25 -6.04 -6.38
CA TRP A 62 -9.95 -4.90 -5.76
C TRP A 62 -11.15 -5.32 -4.92
N SER A 63 -11.83 -6.40 -5.30
CA SER A 63 -12.94 -7.00 -4.55
C SER A 63 -12.57 -7.53 -3.15
N ALA A 64 -11.28 -7.66 -2.84
CA ALA A 64 -10.78 -7.97 -1.49
C ALA A 64 -10.76 -6.75 -0.55
N VAL A 65 -10.78 -5.53 -1.10
CA VAL A 65 -10.47 -4.29 -0.38
C VAL A 65 -11.74 -3.46 -0.15
N ASN A 66 -12.02 -3.09 1.09
CA ASN A 66 -12.93 -1.98 1.40
C ASN A 66 -12.10 -0.70 1.57
N VAL A 67 -12.67 0.45 1.19
CA VAL A 67 -12.07 1.76 1.47
C VAL A 67 -13.03 2.61 2.27
N HIS A 68 -12.57 3.06 3.43
CA HIS A 68 -13.28 3.98 4.32
C HIS A 68 -12.62 5.35 4.28
N ARG A 69 -13.43 6.40 4.12
CA ARG A 69 -13.04 7.79 4.36
C ARG A 69 -13.54 8.18 5.74
N VAL A 70 -12.64 8.57 6.64
CA VAL A 70 -13.01 9.23 7.90
C VAL A 70 -12.84 10.73 7.70
N GLU A 71 -13.92 11.48 7.88
CA GLU A 71 -13.91 12.92 7.81
C GLU A 71 -13.45 13.49 9.15
N VAL A 72 -12.38 14.28 9.07
CA VAL A 72 -11.79 15.00 10.19
C VAL A 72 -11.63 16.45 9.74
N SER A 73 -12.25 17.38 10.46
CA SER A 73 -12.07 18.81 10.21
C SER A 73 -10.94 19.34 11.08
N SER A 74 -10.01 20.07 10.50
CA SER A 74 -9.00 20.89 11.18
C SER A 74 -9.48 22.33 11.38
N THR A 75 -8.85 23.08 12.28
CA THR A 75 -9.19 24.49 12.51
C THR A 75 -8.59 25.38 11.44
N ASP A 76 -7.31 25.18 11.13
CA ASP A 76 -6.60 25.90 10.08
C ASP A 76 -6.41 25.00 8.85
N SER A 77 -6.37 25.59 7.65
CA SER A 77 -6.10 24.87 6.41
C SER A 77 -4.59 24.73 6.20
N GLY A 78 -4.13 23.57 5.69
CA GLY A 78 -2.72 23.33 5.36
C GLY A 78 -1.99 22.43 6.36
N ALA A 79 -0.74 22.78 6.64
CA ALA A 79 0.15 22.10 7.58
C ALA A 79 1.23 23.10 8.05
N ASP A 80 1.91 22.81 9.14
CA ASP A 80 3.12 23.55 9.54
C ASP A 80 4.19 23.45 8.45
N ASP A 81 4.82 24.58 8.10
CA ASP A 81 5.90 24.66 7.13
C ASP A 81 7.10 25.45 7.69
N PRO A 82 7.93 24.81 8.55
CA PRO A 82 8.97 25.49 9.31
C PRO A 82 10.02 26.20 8.45
N ALA A 83 10.22 27.49 8.73
CA ALA A 83 11.32 28.28 8.19
C ALA A 83 12.68 27.85 8.76
N GLY A 84 13.77 28.40 8.23
CA GLY A 84 15.13 28.09 8.69
C GLY A 84 15.70 26.87 7.97
N VAL A 85 16.03 25.79 8.70
CA VAL A 85 16.83 24.65 8.19
C VAL A 85 16.27 24.04 6.90
N CYS A 86 14.95 23.95 6.75
CA CYS A 86 14.31 23.42 5.55
C CYS A 86 13.85 24.48 4.53
N ASN A 87 14.05 25.77 4.78
CA ASN A 87 13.56 26.88 3.95
C ASN A 87 12.03 26.85 3.67
N GLY A 88 11.23 26.44 4.66
CA GLY A 88 9.78 26.57 4.63
C GLY A 88 9.31 28.02 4.70
N THR A 89 8.02 28.23 4.43
CA THR A 89 7.36 29.55 4.44
C THR A 89 7.25 30.18 5.84
N GLY A 90 7.42 29.40 6.91
CA GLY A 90 7.16 29.80 8.28
C GLY A 90 5.69 29.75 8.67
N ALA A 91 4.83 29.13 7.83
CA ALA A 91 3.43 28.91 8.17
C ALA A 91 3.31 27.97 9.38
N THR A 92 2.35 28.27 10.24
CA THR A 92 1.88 27.36 11.28
C THR A 92 0.38 27.18 11.16
N ALA A 93 -0.09 25.93 11.24
CA ALA A 93 -1.48 25.56 11.00
C ALA A 93 -1.93 24.58 12.09
N ARG A 94 -2.95 24.96 12.84
CA ARG A 94 -3.54 24.11 13.88
C ARG A 94 -4.44 23.07 13.24
N THR A 95 -3.88 21.88 13.10
CA THR A 95 -4.42 20.73 12.38
C THR A 95 -4.70 19.59 13.35
N TYR A 96 -5.67 18.73 13.02
CA TYR A 96 -6.21 17.77 14.00
C TYR A 96 -5.21 16.67 14.36
N PHE A 97 -4.33 16.30 13.43
CA PHE A 97 -3.21 15.39 13.67
C PHE A 97 -1.86 16.12 13.68
N ASP A 98 -1.83 17.44 13.92
CA ASP A 98 -0.61 18.24 14.04
C ASP A 98 0.37 18.04 12.85
N ALA A 99 -0.15 18.08 11.61
CA ALA A 99 0.62 17.88 10.39
C ALA A 99 1.75 18.90 10.22
N THR A 100 2.98 18.42 10.00
CA THR A 100 4.17 19.27 9.87
C THR A 100 5.16 18.77 8.82
N PHE A 101 5.62 19.69 7.96
CA PHE A 101 6.79 19.47 7.12
C PHE A 101 8.08 19.64 7.93
N CYS A 102 9.19 19.06 7.44
CA CYS A 102 10.50 19.20 8.08
C CYS A 102 10.51 18.68 9.53
N GLU A 103 9.85 17.53 9.78
CA GLU A 103 9.86 16.91 11.11
C GLU A 103 11.30 16.74 11.62
N GLY A 104 11.52 17.08 12.90
CA GLY A 104 12.83 17.05 13.53
C GLY A 104 13.88 17.99 12.93
N GLY A 105 13.51 18.90 12.02
CA GLY A 105 14.45 19.77 11.30
C GLY A 105 15.25 19.07 10.21
N GLN A 106 14.81 17.89 9.73
CA GLN A 106 15.64 17.00 8.90
C GLN A 106 15.61 17.30 7.40
N ILE A 107 14.48 17.08 6.73
CA ILE A 107 14.36 17.14 5.27
C ILE A 107 13.05 17.84 4.89
N ARG A 108 13.10 18.81 3.97
CA ARG A 108 11.93 19.65 3.60
C ARG A 108 10.71 18.85 3.09
N ARG A 109 10.91 17.69 2.46
CA ARG A 109 9.84 16.82 1.95
C ARG A 109 9.28 15.84 2.99
N LEU A 110 9.93 15.69 4.15
CA LEU A 110 9.43 14.85 5.24
C LEU A 110 8.20 15.54 5.81
N LEU A 111 7.05 14.89 5.68
CA LEU A 111 5.75 15.39 6.15
C LEU A 111 5.15 14.34 7.07
N SER A 112 4.98 14.70 8.33
CA SER A 112 4.49 13.80 9.38
C SER A 112 3.19 14.31 9.99
N VAL A 113 2.60 13.48 10.85
CA VAL A 113 1.42 13.76 11.70
C VAL A 113 1.57 12.98 13.00
N ASP A 114 0.73 13.25 14.00
CA ASP A 114 0.52 12.39 15.17
C ASP A 114 -0.06 11.03 14.74
N ALA A 115 0.83 10.10 14.40
CA ALA A 115 0.48 8.77 13.97
C ALA A 115 -0.25 7.96 15.06
N ALA A 116 -0.05 8.26 16.35
CA ALA A 116 -0.74 7.58 17.44
C ALA A 116 -2.21 8.03 17.50
N THR A 117 -2.46 9.34 17.39
CA THR A 117 -3.80 9.92 17.30
C THR A 117 -4.51 9.48 16.02
N ALA A 118 -3.82 9.48 14.87
CA ALA A 118 -4.33 8.98 13.59
C ALA A 118 -4.77 7.50 13.66
N LEU A 119 -3.91 6.61 14.19
CA LEU A 119 -4.26 5.20 14.40
C LEU A 119 -5.45 5.02 15.33
N ASN A 120 -5.53 5.83 16.41
CA ASN A 120 -6.63 5.76 17.36
C ASN A 120 -7.96 6.16 16.71
N VAL A 121 -7.99 7.25 15.93
CA VAL A 121 -9.18 7.66 15.17
C VAL A 121 -9.58 6.59 14.17
N ALA A 122 -8.65 6.10 13.34
CA ALA A 122 -8.93 5.07 12.33
C ALA A 122 -9.58 3.82 12.95
N ARG A 123 -9.00 3.29 14.04
CA ARG A 123 -9.50 2.10 14.73
C ARG A 123 -10.79 2.35 15.52
N THR A 124 -11.02 3.58 15.99
CA THR A 124 -12.29 3.94 16.66
C THR A 124 -13.44 4.00 15.66
N GLN A 125 -13.20 4.52 14.45
CA GLN A 125 -14.22 4.63 13.40
C GLN A 125 -14.40 3.33 12.60
N VAL A 126 -13.32 2.56 12.40
CA VAL A 126 -13.30 1.29 11.66
C VAL A 126 -12.47 0.26 12.45
N PRO A 127 -13.08 -0.49 13.38
CA PRO A 127 -12.35 -1.44 14.24
C PRO A 127 -11.52 -2.49 13.50
N GLN A 128 -11.93 -2.86 12.28
CA GLN A 128 -11.26 -3.81 11.39
C GLN A 128 -10.19 -3.17 10.48
N THR A 129 -9.68 -1.98 10.82
CA THR A 129 -8.61 -1.29 10.06
C THR A 129 -7.41 -2.21 9.81
N ASN A 130 -7.05 -2.41 8.54
CA ASN A 130 -5.82 -3.10 8.15
C ASN A 130 -4.69 -2.14 7.77
N MET A 131 -5.04 -0.97 7.22
CA MET A 131 -4.08 0.09 6.85
C MET A 131 -4.68 1.45 7.14
N THR A 132 -3.89 2.35 7.73
CA THR A 132 -4.25 3.76 7.93
C THR A 132 -3.37 4.65 7.05
N VAL A 133 -4.01 5.53 6.30
CA VAL A 133 -3.39 6.53 5.44
C VAL A 133 -3.91 7.91 5.85
N VAL A 134 -3.03 8.91 5.89
CA VAL A 134 -3.41 10.32 6.10
C VAL A 134 -3.04 11.13 4.87
N ILE A 135 -4.04 11.79 4.28
CA ILE A 135 -3.83 12.80 3.24
C ILE A 135 -3.80 14.17 3.91
N VAL A 136 -2.74 14.95 3.70
CA VAL A 136 -2.61 16.30 4.23
C VAL A 136 -2.97 17.34 3.16
N ASN A 137 -3.77 18.35 3.52
CA ASN A 137 -4.23 19.43 2.62
C ASN A 137 -3.13 20.43 2.23
N SER A 138 -2.03 19.97 1.65
CA SER A 138 -0.96 20.83 1.13
C SER A 138 -0.65 20.51 -0.33
N THR A 139 -0.42 21.54 -1.14
CA THR A 139 0.08 21.42 -2.52
C THR A 139 1.61 21.29 -2.59
N ILE A 140 2.30 21.35 -1.46
CA ILE A 140 3.74 21.09 -1.40
C ILE A 140 3.98 19.58 -1.38
N TYR A 141 4.82 19.08 -2.28
CA TYR A 141 5.17 17.66 -2.36
C TYR A 141 5.90 17.16 -1.10
N GLY A 142 5.35 16.14 -0.45
CA GLY A 142 5.97 15.48 0.69
C GLY A 142 5.14 14.34 1.26
N GLY A 143 5.75 13.57 2.15
CA GLY A 143 5.14 12.44 2.84
C GLY A 143 6.12 11.74 3.78
N SER A 144 5.65 10.68 4.45
CA SER A 144 6.44 9.80 5.29
C SER A 144 5.78 8.43 5.46
N GLY A 145 6.60 7.41 5.68
CA GLY A 145 6.17 6.10 6.16
C GLY A 145 6.11 5.98 7.67
N GLY A 146 5.95 4.74 8.13
CA GLY A 146 5.93 4.36 9.54
C GLY A 146 4.67 3.57 9.88
N PRO A 147 4.07 3.75 11.07
CA PRO A 147 2.85 3.05 11.45
C PRO A 147 1.58 3.60 10.74
N VAL A 148 1.70 4.75 10.07
CA VAL A 148 0.69 5.38 9.21
C VAL A 148 1.44 5.91 7.98
N ALA A 149 0.86 5.72 6.79
CA ALA A 149 1.38 6.34 5.58
C ALA A 149 0.83 7.78 5.46
N VAL A 150 1.72 8.75 5.32
CA VAL A 150 1.38 10.18 5.23
C VAL A 150 1.82 10.71 3.87
N PHE A 151 0.96 11.46 3.17
CA PHE A 151 1.35 12.21 1.99
C PHE A 151 0.48 13.46 1.81
N SER A 152 1.00 14.47 1.12
CA SER A 152 0.25 15.68 0.79
C SER A 152 -0.63 15.51 -0.44
N LYS A 153 -1.61 16.39 -0.66
CA LYS A 153 -2.43 16.40 -1.89
C LYS A 153 -1.73 16.98 -3.14
N ALA A 154 -0.40 17.05 -3.13
CA ALA A 154 0.38 17.52 -4.28
C ALA A 154 0.42 16.48 -5.40
N ASP A 155 0.53 16.93 -6.66
CA ASP A 155 0.59 16.03 -7.82
C ASP A 155 1.73 15.00 -7.69
N GLY A 156 1.40 13.71 -7.80
CA GLY A 156 2.36 12.60 -7.70
C GLY A 156 2.70 12.18 -6.27
N ALA A 157 2.22 12.89 -5.24
CA ALA A 157 2.45 12.50 -3.84
C ALA A 157 1.64 11.25 -3.43
N GLU A 158 0.58 10.90 -4.17
CA GLU A 158 -0.14 9.64 -3.97
C GLU A 158 0.74 8.40 -4.21
N GLN A 159 1.81 8.55 -4.99
CA GLN A 159 2.82 7.50 -5.16
C GLN A 159 3.60 7.25 -3.87
N ILE A 160 3.83 8.28 -3.05
CA ILE A 160 4.38 8.10 -1.70
C ILE A 160 3.41 7.25 -0.89
N GLY A 161 2.12 7.63 -0.81
CA GLY A 161 1.10 6.86 -0.10
C GLY A 161 1.07 5.36 -0.48
N ILE A 162 1.19 5.05 -1.77
CA ILE A 162 1.25 3.66 -2.27
C ILE A 162 2.56 2.95 -1.91
N HIS A 163 3.70 3.65 -1.93
CA HIS A 163 5.01 3.14 -1.50
C HIS A 163 5.02 2.85 0.01
N GLU A 164 4.52 3.77 0.83
CA GLU A 164 4.46 3.62 2.29
C GLU A 164 3.47 2.54 2.75
N MET A 165 2.39 2.31 1.98
CA MET A 165 1.57 1.10 2.11
C MET A 165 2.39 -0.18 1.92
N GLY A 166 3.37 -0.18 1.01
CA GLY A 166 4.33 -1.27 0.81
C GLY A 166 5.02 -1.71 2.09
N HIS A 167 5.55 -0.77 2.87
CA HIS A 167 6.15 -1.06 4.17
C HIS A 167 5.09 -1.52 5.19
N THR A 168 4.08 -0.67 5.41
CA THR A 168 3.18 -0.78 6.57
C THR A 168 2.23 -1.98 6.49
N ALA A 169 1.68 -2.25 5.30
CA ALA A 169 0.69 -3.30 5.09
C ALA A 169 1.29 -4.63 4.60
N PHE A 170 2.48 -4.59 3.98
CA PHE A 170 3.05 -5.75 3.27
C PHE A 170 4.47 -6.12 3.72
N GLY A 171 5.07 -5.36 4.65
CA GLY A 171 6.38 -5.68 5.22
C GLY A 171 7.54 -5.58 4.23
N LEU A 172 7.37 -4.82 3.15
CA LEU A 172 8.41 -4.60 2.15
C LEU A 172 9.50 -3.68 2.71
N ALA A 173 10.73 -3.85 2.25
CA ALA A 173 11.83 -2.90 2.47
C ALA A 173 11.99 -1.98 1.26
N ASP A 174 12.77 -0.92 1.45
CA ASP A 174 13.25 -0.08 0.36
C ASP A 174 14.22 -0.82 -0.55
N GLU A 175 14.00 -0.68 -1.86
CA GLU A 175 14.82 -1.25 -2.93
C GLU A 175 15.79 -0.21 -3.52
N TYR A 176 15.80 1.03 -3.01
CA TYR A 176 16.81 2.03 -3.35
C TYR A 176 18.05 1.90 -2.44
N SER A 177 19.20 2.35 -2.96
CA SER A 177 20.53 2.05 -2.43
C SER A 177 21.16 3.16 -1.58
N THR A 178 20.37 4.12 -1.12
CA THR A 178 20.79 5.37 -0.44
C THR A 178 19.76 5.77 0.61
N TYR A 179 20.12 6.38 1.74
CA TYR A 179 19.11 6.89 2.68
C TYR A 179 18.71 8.34 2.35
N ALA A 180 19.69 9.24 2.25
CA ALA A 180 19.52 10.65 1.90
C ALA A 180 19.75 10.96 0.40
N GLY A 181 20.20 9.98 -0.38
CA GLY A 181 20.38 10.07 -1.83
C GLY A 181 21.83 10.32 -2.26
N CYS A 182 22.16 9.95 -3.50
CA CYS A 182 23.55 9.86 -4.00
C CYS A 182 24.40 11.12 -3.87
N SER A 183 23.78 12.31 -3.90
CA SER A 183 24.47 13.60 -3.81
C SER A 183 24.49 14.20 -2.39
N SER A 184 23.99 13.47 -1.39
CA SER A 184 23.90 13.95 0.00
C SER A 184 25.23 13.97 0.75
N GLY A 185 26.19 13.14 0.34
CA GLY A 185 27.41 12.89 1.12
C GLY A 185 27.19 12.00 2.35
N GLU A 186 26.11 11.20 2.38
CA GLU A 186 25.91 10.16 3.39
C GLU A 186 27.09 9.17 3.46
N THR A 187 27.29 8.57 4.64
CA THR A 187 28.42 7.64 4.90
C THR A 187 27.94 6.44 5.70
N GLY A 188 28.66 5.31 5.60
CA GLY A 188 28.29 4.06 6.28
C GLY A 188 27.32 3.18 5.50
N HIS A 189 27.03 3.54 4.24
CA HIS A 189 26.08 2.87 3.35
C HIS A 189 26.76 2.08 2.20
N ASP A 190 28.09 1.98 2.23
CA ASP A 190 28.89 1.41 1.16
C ASP A 190 28.58 -0.08 0.90
N THR A 191 28.57 -0.91 1.96
CA THR A 191 28.34 -2.36 1.82
C THR A 191 27.68 -2.92 3.07
N TYR A 192 26.55 -3.60 2.87
CA TYR A 192 25.88 -4.35 3.93
C TYR A 192 26.67 -5.60 4.30
N THR A 193 26.89 -5.81 5.60
CA THR A 193 27.61 -6.96 6.18
C THR A 193 26.82 -7.67 7.28
N GLY A 194 25.54 -7.34 7.44
CA GLY A 194 24.64 -7.95 8.42
C GLY A 194 24.09 -9.31 7.99
N THR A 195 23.15 -9.83 8.79
CA THR A 195 22.42 -11.07 8.50
C THR A 195 21.36 -10.88 7.42
N GLU A 196 20.85 -11.99 6.86
CA GLU A 196 19.72 -11.94 5.91
C GLU A 196 18.54 -11.12 6.48
N PRO A 197 18.06 -10.07 5.79
CA PRO A 197 16.93 -9.25 6.25
C PRO A 197 15.63 -10.06 6.38
N ALA A 198 14.68 -9.60 7.19
CA ALA A 198 13.38 -10.27 7.31
C ALA A 198 12.45 -9.97 6.10
N GLN A 199 12.63 -8.82 5.46
CA GLN A 199 11.75 -8.32 4.40
C GLN A 199 11.89 -9.16 3.12
N PRO A 200 10.78 -9.43 2.40
CA PRO A 200 10.77 -10.42 1.32
C PRO A 200 11.41 -9.94 0.02
N ASN A 201 11.44 -8.63 -0.22
CA ASN A 201 11.90 -8.00 -1.47
C ASN A 201 13.34 -7.47 -1.43
N ILE A 202 14.11 -7.79 -0.37
CA ILE A 202 15.56 -7.57 -0.34
C ILE A 202 16.26 -8.81 0.22
N THR A 203 17.52 -9.03 -0.14
CA THR A 203 18.30 -10.18 0.35
C THR A 203 19.79 -9.85 0.42
N ALA A 204 20.53 -10.51 1.31
CA ALA A 204 21.99 -10.56 1.30
C ALA A 204 22.52 -11.82 0.57
N ASN A 205 21.62 -12.71 0.15
CA ASN A 205 21.94 -14.01 -0.44
C ASN A 205 21.78 -14.05 -1.97
N THR A 206 22.80 -14.50 -2.70
CA THR A 206 22.78 -14.70 -4.15
C THR A 206 22.80 -16.16 -4.59
N ASP A 207 22.85 -17.12 -3.65
CA ASP A 207 22.76 -18.54 -3.98
C ASP A 207 21.37 -18.88 -4.54
N ARG A 208 21.34 -19.36 -5.78
CA ARG A 208 20.11 -19.76 -6.49
C ARG A 208 19.28 -20.78 -5.72
N ALA A 209 19.91 -21.66 -4.94
CA ALA A 209 19.21 -22.70 -4.19
C ALA A 209 18.47 -22.17 -2.95
N THR A 210 18.85 -20.99 -2.43
CA THR A 210 18.40 -20.50 -1.12
C THR A 210 17.96 -19.01 -1.11
N ILE A 211 18.10 -18.28 -2.22
CA ILE A 211 17.56 -16.92 -2.37
C ILE A 211 16.02 -16.91 -2.29
N LYS A 212 15.47 -15.95 -1.54
CA LYS A 212 14.05 -15.84 -1.16
C LYS A 212 13.05 -16.06 -2.30
N TRP A 213 13.34 -15.50 -3.47
CA TRP A 213 12.47 -15.55 -4.65
C TRP A 213 13.02 -16.46 -5.76
N GLY A 214 13.85 -17.46 -5.42
CA GLY A 214 14.50 -18.36 -6.38
C GLY A 214 13.55 -19.02 -7.38
N ALA A 215 12.30 -19.31 -6.98
CA ALA A 215 11.27 -19.86 -7.84
C ALA A 215 10.83 -18.93 -9.00
N LEU A 216 11.05 -17.62 -8.88
CA LEU A 216 10.76 -16.63 -9.92
C LEU A 216 11.96 -16.36 -10.85
N ILE A 217 13.16 -16.82 -10.49
CA ILE A 217 14.39 -16.53 -11.22
C ILE A 217 14.56 -17.57 -12.35
N ALA A 218 14.50 -17.10 -13.60
CA ALA A 218 14.77 -17.96 -14.74
C ALA A 218 16.17 -18.60 -14.66
N ALA A 219 16.30 -19.85 -15.08
CA ALA A 219 17.54 -20.63 -14.96
C ALA A 219 18.76 -19.95 -15.61
N ALA A 220 18.55 -19.16 -16.67
CA ALA A 220 19.58 -18.41 -17.39
C ALA A 220 19.91 -17.03 -16.79
N THR A 221 19.12 -16.49 -15.86
CA THR A 221 19.42 -15.18 -15.24
C THR A 221 20.66 -15.29 -14.36
N ALA A 222 21.71 -14.50 -14.65
CA ALA A 222 22.92 -14.44 -13.82
C ALA A 222 22.62 -13.94 -12.40
N LEU A 223 23.33 -14.50 -11.41
CA LEU A 223 23.26 -14.09 -10.00
C LEU A 223 24.68 -13.82 -9.47
N PRO A 224 24.98 -12.61 -8.96
CA PRO A 224 24.13 -11.42 -9.03
C PRO A 224 23.89 -10.96 -10.48
N THR A 225 22.78 -10.27 -10.71
CA THR A 225 22.34 -9.82 -12.04
C THR A 225 22.95 -8.46 -12.42
N THR A 226 23.33 -7.66 -11.42
CA THR A 226 24.18 -6.47 -11.57
C THR A 226 25.24 -6.47 -10.48
N VAL A 227 26.37 -5.80 -10.70
CA VAL A 227 27.46 -5.65 -9.72
C VAL A 227 27.92 -4.20 -9.76
N ASN A 228 27.74 -3.48 -8.66
CA ASN A 228 28.30 -2.14 -8.52
C ASN A 228 29.83 -2.25 -8.45
N ALA A 229 30.52 -1.63 -9.41
CA ALA A 229 31.98 -1.65 -9.52
C ALA A 229 32.69 -0.82 -8.44
N ASN A 230 31.99 0.10 -7.79
CA ASN A 230 32.52 0.88 -6.68
C ASN A 230 31.47 1.08 -5.58
N CYS A 231 31.54 0.24 -4.55
CA CYS A 231 30.64 0.29 -3.40
C CYS A 231 30.70 1.59 -2.58
N THR A 232 31.68 2.48 -2.77
CA THR A 232 31.71 3.82 -2.14
C THR A 232 30.86 4.85 -2.89
N GLN A 233 30.20 4.45 -3.97
CA GLN A 233 29.39 5.31 -4.84
C GLN A 233 28.09 4.64 -5.22
N CYS A 234 27.07 5.45 -5.51
CA CYS A 234 25.86 4.96 -6.15
C CYS A 234 26.15 4.30 -7.49
N ASP A 235 25.50 3.16 -7.70
CA ASP A 235 25.50 2.50 -9.01
C ASP A 235 24.69 3.32 -10.02
N THR A 236 25.32 3.67 -11.14
CA THR A 236 24.72 4.43 -12.25
C THR A 236 24.51 3.56 -13.49
N GLN A 237 24.80 2.25 -13.42
CA GLN A 237 24.64 1.36 -14.57
C GLN A 237 23.17 1.28 -15.00
N ALA A 238 22.93 1.10 -16.29
CA ALA A 238 21.64 0.68 -16.80
C ALA A 238 21.37 -0.80 -16.48
N SER A 239 20.10 -1.23 -16.58
CA SER A 239 19.75 -2.64 -16.48
C SER A 239 20.43 -3.44 -17.62
N PRO A 240 21.21 -4.49 -17.31
CA PRO A 240 21.77 -5.38 -18.32
C PRO A 240 20.76 -6.41 -18.83
N ALA A 241 19.55 -6.43 -18.27
CA ALA A 241 18.48 -7.38 -18.56
C ALA A 241 17.14 -6.66 -18.87
N PRO A 242 16.22 -7.31 -19.60
CA PRO A 242 14.86 -6.79 -19.80
C PRO A 242 14.16 -6.39 -18.49
N ALA A 243 13.30 -5.37 -18.52
CA ALA A 243 12.70 -4.79 -17.31
C ALA A 243 11.93 -5.82 -16.44
N ALA A 244 11.32 -6.84 -17.05
CA ALA A 244 10.60 -7.90 -16.37
C ALA A 244 11.50 -9.02 -15.79
N THR A 245 12.83 -8.95 -15.94
CA THR A 245 13.73 -9.99 -15.45
C THR A 245 13.82 -9.96 -13.92
N VAL A 246 13.36 -11.04 -13.29
CA VAL A 246 13.60 -11.32 -11.87
C VAL A 246 14.99 -11.94 -11.69
N GLY A 247 15.77 -11.41 -10.76
CA GLY A 247 17.17 -11.76 -10.51
C GLY A 247 17.64 -11.23 -9.15
N ALA A 248 18.91 -10.87 -9.01
CA ALA A 248 19.48 -10.25 -7.82
C ALA A 248 20.29 -9.01 -8.23
N PHE A 249 19.63 -7.85 -8.25
CA PHE A 249 20.22 -6.59 -8.68
C PHE A 249 20.88 -5.92 -7.47
N THR A 250 22.19 -5.65 -7.55
CA THR A 250 22.96 -5.01 -6.47
C THR A 250 22.40 -3.63 -6.12
N GLY A 251 22.35 -3.34 -4.82
CA GLY A 251 21.90 -2.08 -4.25
C GLY A 251 20.44 -2.15 -3.78
N ALA A 252 20.22 -2.11 -2.47
CA ALA A 252 18.90 -2.13 -1.82
C ALA A 252 19.05 -1.81 -0.32
N GLY A 253 17.93 -1.53 0.37
CA GLY A 253 17.92 -1.33 1.82
C GLY A 253 18.85 -0.22 2.29
N TYR A 254 19.01 0.84 1.49
CA TYR A 254 19.95 1.95 1.69
C TYR A 254 21.44 1.61 1.53
N PHE A 255 21.82 0.42 1.03
CA PHE A 255 23.23 0.08 0.79
C PHE A 255 23.58 0.03 -0.70
N HIS A 256 24.78 0.50 -1.05
CA HIS A 256 25.31 0.48 -2.42
C HIS A 256 25.71 -0.94 -2.89
N CYS A 257 26.11 -1.80 -1.94
CA CYS A 257 26.52 -3.19 -2.15
C CYS A 257 26.06 -4.11 -0.99
N GLY A 258 26.16 -5.43 -1.17
CA GLY A 258 25.90 -6.43 -0.12
C GLY A 258 24.42 -6.77 0.08
N LEU A 259 23.50 -5.91 -0.35
CA LEU A 259 22.07 -6.22 -0.52
C LEU A 259 21.66 -6.19 -1.99
N TYR A 260 20.66 -7.02 -2.30
CA TYR A 260 20.10 -7.19 -3.63
C TYR A 260 18.57 -7.05 -3.61
N ARG A 261 18.03 -6.46 -4.67
CA ARG A 261 16.59 -6.37 -4.97
C ARG A 261 16.20 -7.32 -6.12
N PRO A 262 14.94 -7.76 -6.21
CA PRO A 262 14.50 -8.79 -7.16
C PRO A 262 14.41 -8.33 -8.62
N GLN A 263 14.16 -7.04 -8.87
CA GLN A 263 14.12 -6.46 -10.22
C GLN A 263 14.88 -5.14 -10.28
N TYR A 264 15.27 -4.72 -11.48
CA TYR A 264 16.02 -3.49 -11.66
C TYR A 264 15.29 -2.26 -11.11
N ASP A 265 13.96 -2.19 -11.27
CA ASP A 265 13.09 -1.09 -10.84
C ASP A 265 11.79 -1.63 -10.19
N CYS A 266 11.22 -0.86 -9.28
CA CYS A 266 10.05 -1.22 -8.45
C CYS A 266 9.45 0.05 -7.83
N GLN A 267 8.15 0.06 -7.45
CA GLN A 267 7.59 1.13 -6.60
C GLN A 267 8.38 1.33 -5.30
N MET A 268 8.96 0.26 -4.73
CA MET A 268 9.82 0.33 -3.53
C MET A 268 11.22 0.90 -3.80
N ARG A 269 11.54 1.23 -5.06
CA ARG A 269 12.81 1.84 -5.48
C ARG A 269 12.62 3.23 -6.08
N THR A 270 11.59 3.41 -6.88
CA THR A 270 11.33 4.63 -7.65
C THR A 270 9.83 4.76 -7.82
N LEU A 271 9.29 5.89 -7.37
CA LEU A 271 7.87 6.17 -7.35
C LEU A 271 7.29 6.25 -8.78
N GLY A 272 6.04 5.81 -8.95
CA GLY A 272 5.36 5.73 -10.24
C GLY A 272 5.80 4.54 -11.10
N LYS A 273 6.48 3.53 -10.50
CA LYS A 273 6.85 2.28 -11.16
C LYS A 273 5.94 1.16 -10.68
N PRO A 274 5.66 0.13 -11.49
CA PRO A 274 4.98 -1.06 -10.99
C PRO A 274 5.76 -1.68 -9.82
N PHE A 275 5.05 -2.28 -8.86
CA PHE A 275 5.69 -3.21 -7.92
C PHE A 275 6.37 -4.35 -8.69
N CYS A 276 7.55 -4.77 -8.24
CA CYS A 276 8.26 -5.91 -8.80
C CYS A 276 7.51 -7.23 -8.51
N ALA A 277 7.82 -8.30 -9.24
CA ALA A 277 7.15 -9.60 -9.16
C ALA A 277 7.07 -10.17 -7.73
N VAL A 278 8.11 -9.97 -6.92
CA VAL A 278 8.14 -10.39 -5.50
C VAL A 278 7.17 -9.55 -4.67
N CYS A 279 7.20 -8.22 -4.80
CA CYS A 279 6.24 -7.34 -4.12
C CYS A 279 4.80 -7.62 -4.56
N LEU A 280 4.57 -7.87 -5.85
CA LEU A 280 3.27 -8.31 -6.37
C LEU A 280 2.82 -9.63 -5.73
N GLU A 281 3.70 -10.63 -5.60
CA GLU A 281 3.37 -11.90 -4.94
C GLU A 281 3.06 -11.72 -3.45
N VAL A 282 3.82 -10.90 -2.73
CA VAL A 282 3.57 -10.58 -1.31
C VAL A 282 2.21 -9.90 -1.13
N ILE A 283 1.93 -8.84 -1.90
CA ILE A 283 0.62 -8.15 -1.85
C ILE A 283 -0.50 -9.11 -2.21
N ARG A 284 -0.34 -9.95 -3.25
CA ARG A 284 -1.33 -10.97 -3.61
C ARG A 284 -1.60 -11.95 -2.48
N ASN A 285 -0.56 -12.47 -1.82
CA ASN A 285 -0.69 -13.41 -0.72
C ASN A 285 -1.36 -12.77 0.52
N THR A 286 -1.08 -11.50 0.81
CA THR A 286 -1.74 -10.75 1.90
C THR A 286 -3.21 -10.46 1.63
N LEU A 287 -3.59 -10.12 0.39
CA LEU A 287 -4.99 -9.79 0.04
C LEU A 287 -5.86 -11.03 -0.24
N LYS A 288 -5.26 -12.16 -0.63
CA LYS A 288 -5.98 -13.40 -1.03
C LYS A 288 -7.01 -13.90 0.01
N PRO A 289 -6.77 -13.88 1.33
CA PRO A 289 -7.76 -14.30 2.33
C PRO A 289 -9.03 -13.43 2.37
N PHE A 290 -8.99 -12.22 1.83
CA PHE A 290 -10.09 -11.25 1.87
C PHE A 290 -10.93 -11.23 0.58
N LEU A 291 -10.53 -11.97 -0.46
CA LEU A 291 -11.32 -12.11 -1.68
C LEU A 291 -12.71 -12.71 -1.37
N PRO A 292 -13.77 -12.30 -2.09
CA PRO A 292 -15.07 -12.96 -2.00
C PRO A 292 -14.94 -14.42 -2.42
N LEU A 293 -15.66 -15.31 -1.71
CA LEU A 293 -15.83 -16.69 -2.15
C LEU A 293 -16.51 -16.71 -3.54
N PRO A 294 -16.13 -17.64 -4.44
CA PRO A 294 -16.85 -17.81 -5.69
C PRO A 294 -18.32 -18.17 -5.41
N PRO A 295 -19.27 -17.75 -6.26
CA PRO A 295 -20.68 -18.09 -6.08
C PRO A 295 -20.87 -19.60 -5.97
N VAL A 296 -21.52 -20.05 -4.89
CA VAL A 296 -21.87 -21.47 -4.74
C VAL A 296 -22.95 -21.81 -5.78
N THR A 297 -22.54 -22.42 -6.89
CA THR A 297 -23.45 -22.90 -7.93
C THR A 297 -24.19 -24.13 -7.41
N SER A 298 -25.29 -23.92 -6.69
CA SER A 298 -26.15 -24.99 -6.19
C SER A 298 -26.72 -25.78 -7.37
N HIS A 299 -26.08 -26.90 -7.69
CA HIS A 299 -26.61 -27.90 -8.62
C HIS A 299 -27.74 -28.68 -7.92
N PHE A 300 -28.86 -28.00 -7.69
CA PHE A 300 -30.13 -28.68 -7.47
C PHE A 300 -30.54 -29.32 -8.80
N ALA A 301 -30.02 -30.51 -9.05
CA ALA A 301 -30.56 -31.40 -10.07
C ALA A 301 -32.03 -31.67 -9.69
N PRO A 302 -33.02 -31.33 -10.53
CA PRO A 302 -34.40 -31.70 -10.26
C PRO A 302 -34.47 -33.23 -10.28
N THR A 303 -34.85 -33.84 -9.15
CA THR A 303 -35.13 -35.27 -9.11
C THR A 303 -36.29 -35.56 -10.05
N SER A 304 -36.01 -36.21 -11.18
CA SER A 304 -37.04 -36.61 -12.14
C SER A 304 -37.94 -37.66 -11.50
N GLY A 305 -39.06 -37.21 -10.94
CA GLY A 305 -40.15 -38.07 -10.50
C GLY A 305 -40.65 -38.91 -11.66
N ASN A 306 -40.46 -40.21 -11.57
CA ASN A 306 -40.77 -41.18 -12.62
C ASN A 306 -42.29 -41.46 -12.69
N PRO A 307 -42.98 -41.21 -13.83
CA PRO A 307 -44.38 -41.57 -14.02
C PRO A 307 -44.52 -42.74 -15.01
N GLY A 308 -44.57 -43.96 -14.48
CA GLY A 308 -44.99 -45.19 -15.16
C GLY A 308 -45.12 -46.28 -14.09
N GLY A 309 -46.24 -46.96 -13.88
CA GLY A 309 -47.18 -47.58 -14.83
C GLY A 309 -47.17 -49.09 -14.54
N ALA A 310 -48.24 -49.88 -14.60
CA ALA A 310 -49.62 -49.64 -15.04
C ALA A 310 -50.56 -50.77 -14.53
N ASN A 311 -51.89 -50.59 -14.63
CA ASN A 311 -52.98 -51.59 -14.55
C ASN A 311 -53.07 -52.46 -13.26
N VAL A 312 -54.19 -53.09 -12.88
CA VAL A 312 -55.50 -53.42 -13.51
C VAL A 312 -56.65 -52.99 -12.54
N ASP A 313 -57.97 -53.15 -12.76
CA ASP A 313 -58.77 -53.89 -13.77
C ASP A 313 -60.11 -53.17 -14.09
N ALA A 314 -61.06 -53.85 -14.72
CA ALA A 314 -62.38 -53.35 -15.16
C ALA A 314 -63.60 -53.86 -14.33
N THR A 315 -64.80 -53.37 -14.70
CA THR A 315 -66.17 -53.77 -14.23
C THR A 315 -66.59 -53.26 -12.83
N THR A 316 -67.84 -52.81 -12.55
CA THR A 316 -69.08 -52.67 -13.36
C THR A 316 -70.09 -51.69 -12.70
N ALA A 317 -71.02 -51.16 -13.51
CA ALA A 317 -72.41 -50.78 -13.18
C ALA A 317 -72.75 -49.74 -12.07
N ASP A 318 -73.21 -48.57 -12.54
CA ASP A 318 -74.55 -47.99 -12.27
C ASP A 318 -75.23 -48.17 -10.89
N SER A 319 -75.39 -47.08 -10.14
CA SER A 319 -76.72 -46.43 -9.92
C SER A 319 -76.68 -45.40 -8.78
N SER A 320 -77.69 -44.54 -8.74
CA SER A 320 -77.90 -43.51 -7.72
C SER A 320 -78.68 -44.02 -6.50
N ALA A 321 -78.36 -43.45 -5.32
CA ALA A 321 -78.90 -43.67 -3.97
C ALA A 321 -78.05 -44.59 -3.08
#